data_AF-A0A423XL15-F1
#
_entry.id   AF-A0A423XL15-F1
#
_cell.length_a   1.000
_cell.length_b   1.000
_cell.length_c   1.000
_cell.angle_alpha   90.00
_cell.angle_beta   90.00
_cell.angle_gamma   90.00
#
_symmetry.space_group_name_H-M   'P 1'
#
loop_
_entity.id
_entity.type
_entity.pdbx_description
1 polymer ?
#
loop_
_entity_poly.entity_id
_entity_poly.type
_entity_poly.pdbx_seq_one_letter_code
_entity_poly.pdbx_strand_id
1 'polypeptide(L)'
;MPSTKTGRLTASAYKYLDKDGKVRVPAPPVPKSTGPKRRGRPPRQPSPTPRGVWEKLVEPPQYVPFLCEWPGCKAELQNVGTLRRHIRIVHGRADPLVCRWAGCDGRSPEFTQDYEFQDHVDEIHLVPFVWHVGDGPRNERCMVKQESDPDYVPTYLLGADGEQVTPSVKNQTIEDFSTWRENRRRLRQIILQRDANAPLEEEDEDDSDEEEDDGQVLPAY
;
A
#
# COMPACT_ATOMS: atom_id res chain seq x y z
N MET A 1 -26.89 59.34 -50.19
CA MET A 1 -27.28 58.05 -49.60
C MET A 1 -26.74 57.98 -48.17
N PRO A 2 -27.56 58.01 -47.11
CA PRO A 2 -27.05 57.82 -45.76
C PRO A 2 -26.70 56.33 -45.55
N SER A 3 -25.43 56.05 -45.24
CA SER A 3 -24.95 54.71 -44.93
C SER A 3 -25.33 54.35 -43.49
N THR A 4 -26.18 53.33 -43.34
CA THR A 4 -26.56 52.74 -42.06
C THR A 4 -25.38 51.94 -41.50
N LYS A 5 -24.60 52.54 -40.60
CA LYS A 5 -23.63 51.78 -39.79
C LYS A 5 -24.39 50.93 -38.77
N THR A 6 -24.62 49.67 -39.12
CA THR A 6 -24.97 48.62 -38.15
C THR A 6 -23.76 48.38 -37.26
N GLY A 7 -23.77 48.96 -36.06
CA GLY A 7 -22.74 48.72 -35.04
C GLY A 7 -22.82 47.28 -34.57
N ARG A 8 -21.88 46.42 -34.99
CA ARG A 8 -21.69 45.10 -34.40
C ARG A 8 -21.21 45.26 -32.96
N LEU A 9 -21.98 44.73 -32.01
CA LEU A 9 -21.61 44.66 -30.61
C LEU A 9 -20.34 43.81 -30.44
N THR A 10 -19.42 44.25 -29.59
CA THR A 10 -18.19 43.52 -29.29
C THR A 10 -18.50 42.24 -28.51
N ALA A 11 -17.67 41.20 -28.67
CA ALA A 11 -17.88 39.87 -28.08
C ALA A 11 -18.13 39.86 -26.55
N SER A 12 -17.69 40.90 -25.83
CA SER A 12 -17.91 41.03 -24.39
C SER A 12 -19.33 41.48 -24.01
N ALA A 13 -20.09 42.08 -24.92
CA ALA A 13 -21.43 42.61 -24.64
C ALA A 13 -22.49 41.49 -24.53
N TYR A 14 -22.28 40.37 -25.24
CA TYR A 14 -23.21 39.23 -25.24
C TYR A 14 -23.27 38.50 -23.88
N LYS A 15 -22.27 38.67 -23.00
CA LYS A 15 -22.25 38.04 -21.68
C LYS A 15 -23.32 38.58 -20.71
N TYR A 16 -23.92 39.73 -21.02
CA TYR A 16 -24.90 40.40 -20.16
C TYR A 16 -26.30 40.43 -20.78
N LEU A 17 -26.55 39.66 -21.84
CA LEU A 17 -27.87 39.54 -22.46
C LEU A 17 -28.54 38.24 -21.99
N ASP A 18 -29.80 38.34 -21.59
CA ASP A 18 -30.64 37.16 -21.38
C ASP A 18 -31.01 36.47 -22.69
N LYS A 19 -31.59 35.26 -22.61
CA LYS A 19 -32.08 34.50 -23.77
C LYS A 19 -33.07 35.29 -24.63
N ASP A 20 -33.78 36.25 -24.04
CA ASP A 20 -34.72 37.15 -24.72
C ASP A 20 -34.08 38.47 -25.20
N GLY A 21 -32.75 38.59 -25.17
CA GLY A 21 -32.01 39.74 -25.70
C GLY A 21 -32.05 41.02 -24.86
N LYS A 22 -32.57 40.96 -23.61
CA LYS A 22 -32.53 42.10 -22.68
C LYS A 22 -31.22 42.16 -21.91
N VAL A 23 -30.66 43.37 -21.75
CA VAL A 23 -29.44 43.64 -20.98
C VAL A 23 -29.74 43.52 -19.48
N ARG A 24 -29.07 42.60 -18.79
CA ARG A 24 -29.05 42.52 -17.33
C ARG A 24 -27.97 43.42 -16.76
N VAL A 25 -28.36 44.39 -15.94
CA VAL A 25 -27.42 45.13 -15.09
C VAL A 25 -27.17 44.28 -13.83
N PRO A 26 -25.92 43.92 -13.51
CA PRO A 26 -25.62 43.17 -12.29
C PRO A 26 -25.98 44.00 -11.05
N ALA A 27 -26.61 43.35 -10.07
CA ALA A 27 -26.96 43.98 -8.80
C ALA A 27 -25.69 44.49 -8.07
N PRO A 28 -25.78 45.62 -7.34
CA PRO A 28 -24.64 46.13 -6.59
C PRO A 28 -24.17 45.09 -5.55
N PRO A 29 -22.85 45.01 -5.27
CA PRO A 29 -22.33 44.06 -4.31
C PRO A 29 -22.89 44.37 -2.92
N VAL A 30 -23.58 43.40 -2.32
CA VAL A 30 -24.09 43.49 -0.95
C VAL A 30 -22.90 43.61 0.01
N PRO A 31 -22.91 44.54 0.98
CA PRO A 31 -21.82 44.67 1.94
C PRO A 31 -21.67 43.38 2.75
N LYS A 32 -20.44 42.83 2.77
CA LYS A 32 -20.10 41.64 3.55
C LYS A 32 -20.32 41.97 5.03
N SER A 33 -21.19 41.22 5.71
CA SER A 33 -21.46 41.41 7.14
C SER A 33 -20.18 41.20 7.95
N THR A 34 -19.88 42.14 8.84
CA THR A 34 -18.70 42.17 9.72
C THR A 34 -18.87 41.26 10.94
N GLY A 35 -19.48 40.09 10.77
CA GLY A 35 -19.66 39.12 11.84
C GLY A 35 -18.33 38.46 12.26
N PRO A 36 -18.21 38.03 13.53
CA PRO A 36 -17.02 37.32 14.01
C PRO A 36 -16.82 36.03 13.19
N LYS A 37 -15.61 35.84 12.64
CA LYS A 37 -15.26 34.66 11.84
C LYS A 37 -15.39 33.40 12.70
N ARG A 38 -16.12 32.39 12.20
CA ARG A 38 -16.20 31.06 12.81
C ARG A 38 -14.80 30.47 12.93
N ARG A 39 -14.45 29.93 14.11
CA ARG A 39 -13.16 29.24 14.32
C ARG A 39 -13.08 28.07 13.33
N GLY A 40 -12.06 28.09 12.47
CA GLY A 40 -11.82 27.05 11.48
C GLY A 40 -11.38 25.74 12.12
N ARG A 41 -11.30 24.69 11.29
CA ARG A 41 -10.78 23.38 11.70
C ARG A 41 -9.37 23.55 12.28
N PRO A 42 -9.05 22.91 13.43
CA PRO A 42 -7.70 22.96 13.99
C PRO A 42 -6.66 22.47 12.96
N PRO A 43 -5.42 22.97 13.05
CA PRO A 43 -4.35 22.58 12.14
C PRO A 43 -4.13 21.07 12.18
N ARG A 44 -3.88 20.47 11.01
CA ARG A 44 -3.49 19.05 10.95
C ARG A 44 -2.14 18.92 11.66
N GLN A 45 -2.01 17.87 12.46
CA GLN A 45 -0.72 17.48 13.01
C GLN A 45 0.28 17.26 11.86
N PRO A 46 1.57 17.60 12.05
CA PRO A 46 2.58 17.39 11.05
C PRO A 46 2.64 15.90 10.69
N SER A 47 2.84 15.61 9.39
CA SER A 47 3.01 14.24 8.94
C SER A 47 4.25 13.63 9.59
N PRO A 48 4.21 12.35 9.98
CA PRO A 48 5.38 11.67 10.54
C PRO A 48 6.55 11.66 9.55
N THR A 49 7.77 11.67 10.08
CA THR A 49 9.00 11.59 9.27
C THR A 49 9.11 10.22 8.60
N PRO A 50 9.75 10.12 7.42
CA PRO A 50 9.94 8.84 6.73
C PRO A 50 10.63 7.77 7.59
N ARG A 51 11.61 8.14 8.42
CA ARG A 51 12.25 7.24 9.40
C ARG A 51 11.27 6.76 10.47
N GLY A 52 10.46 7.65 11.05
CA GLY A 52 9.44 7.27 12.04
C GLY A 52 8.28 6.45 11.47
N VAL A 53 8.04 6.52 10.15
CA VAL A 53 7.16 5.58 9.45
C VAL A 53 7.84 4.23 9.27
N TRP A 54 9.13 4.22 8.91
CA TRP A 54 9.90 3.00 8.74
C TRP A 54 10.08 2.22 10.05
N GLU A 55 10.45 2.86 11.15
CA GLU A 55 10.59 2.21 12.47
C GLU A 55 9.31 1.49 12.91
N LYS A 56 8.14 2.11 12.69
CA LYS A 56 6.84 1.48 12.97
C LYS A 56 6.53 0.29 12.08
N LEU A 57 7.13 0.22 10.90
CA LEU A 57 7.00 -0.91 9.98
C LEU A 57 8.06 -1.99 10.24
N VAL A 58 9.14 -1.65 10.94
CA VAL A 58 10.25 -2.54 11.29
C VAL A 58 9.97 -3.33 12.57
N GLU A 59 9.01 -2.90 13.39
CA GLU A 59 8.45 -3.76 14.44
C GLU A 59 8.11 -5.15 13.83
N PRO A 60 8.56 -6.24 14.46
CA PRO A 60 8.49 -7.56 13.83
C PRO A 60 7.04 -7.86 13.47
N PRO A 61 6.76 -8.29 12.23
CA PRO A 61 5.41 -8.61 11.81
C PRO A 61 4.82 -9.64 12.79
N GLN A 62 3.79 -9.23 13.52
CA GLN A 62 3.11 -10.12 14.45
C GLN A 62 2.24 -11.08 13.65
N TYR A 63 2.75 -12.29 13.45
CA TYR A 63 2.01 -13.34 12.76
C TYR A 63 0.91 -13.89 13.65
N VAL A 64 -0.26 -14.14 13.07
CA VAL A 64 -1.33 -14.84 13.76
C VAL A 64 -0.98 -16.34 13.78
N PRO A 65 -0.88 -16.98 14.96
CA PRO A 65 -0.59 -18.40 15.04
C PRO A 65 -1.81 -19.22 14.58
N PHE A 66 -1.57 -20.27 13.79
CA PHE A 66 -2.59 -21.23 13.39
C PHE A 66 -2.61 -22.39 14.39
N LEU A 67 -3.45 -22.27 15.43
CA LEU A 67 -3.53 -23.25 16.51
C LEU A 67 -4.44 -24.42 16.12
N CYS A 68 -4.01 -25.63 16.45
CA CYS A 68 -4.89 -26.81 16.39
C CYS A 68 -5.65 -26.93 17.71
N GLU A 69 -6.98 -26.88 17.67
CA GLU A 69 -7.84 -26.94 18.87
C GLU A 69 -8.32 -28.37 19.18
N TRP A 70 -7.59 -29.39 18.74
CA TRP A 70 -7.88 -30.77 19.10
C TRP A 70 -7.54 -31.02 20.58
N PRO A 71 -8.34 -31.79 21.33
CA PRO A 71 -8.05 -32.10 22.74
C PRO A 71 -6.70 -32.80 22.86
N GLY A 72 -5.79 -32.15 23.58
CA GLY A 72 -4.42 -32.64 23.80
C GLY A 72 -3.42 -32.30 22.68
N CYS A 73 -3.85 -31.67 21.59
CA CYS A 73 -2.94 -31.13 20.59
C CYS A 73 -2.56 -29.68 20.95
N LYS A 74 -1.25 -29.38 20.94
CA LYS A 74 -0.70 -28.03 21.16
C LYS A 74 0.12 -27.58 19.94
N ALA A 75 -0.27 -28.04 18.76
CA ALA A 75 0.44 -27.70 17.53
C ALA A 75 0.14 -26.24 17.14
N GLU A 76 1.19 -25.45 17.02
CA GLU A 76 1.15 -24.10 16.46
C GLU A 76 1.76 -24.13 15.07
N LEU A 77 0.98 -23.70 14.08
CA LEU A 77 1.34 -23.80 12.67
C LEU A 77 1.42 -22.41 12.06
N GLN A 78 2.15 -22.31 10.94
CA GLN A 78 2.46 -21.05 10.28
C GLN A 78 1.42 -20.66 9.22
N ASN A 79 0.63 -21.63 8.73
CA ASN A 79 -0.31 -21.45 7.62
C ASN A 79 -1.49 -22.42 7.73
N VAL A 80 -2.66 -22.05 7.21
CA VAL A 80 -3.84 -22.94 7.10
C VAL A 80 -3.52 -24.21 6.33
N GLY A 81 -2.76 -24.14 5.25
CA GLY A 81 -2.36 -25.32 4.47
C GLY A 81 -1.55 -26.32 5.29
N THR A 82 -0.68 -25.82 6.19
CA THR A 82 0.04 -26.69 7.12
C THR A 82 -0.87 -27.27 8.21
N LEU A 83 -1.86 -26.50 8.67
CA LEU A 83 -2.87 -26.96 9.63
C LEU A 83 -3.79 -28.04 9.05
N ARG A 84 -4.29 -27.87 7.82
CA ARG A 84 -5.05 -28.92 7.10
C ARG A 84 -4.28 -30.22 7.03
N ARG A 85 -3.00 -30.14 6.62
CA ARG A 85 -2.13 -31.31 6.53
C ARG A 85 -1.88 -31.94 7.91
N HIS A 86 -1.67 -31.12 8.94
CA HIS A 86 -1.50 -31.59 10.31
C HIS A 86 -2.72 -32.39 10.78
N ILE A 87 -3.93 -31.84 10.60
CA ILE A 87 -5.18 -32.51 10.99
C ILE A 87 -5.33 -33.84 10.27
N ARG A 88 -5.10 -33.86 8.95
CA ARG A 88 -5.18 -35.09 8.16
C ARG A 88 -4.23 -36.19 8.64
N ILE A 89 -2.98 -35.85 8.99
CA ILE A 89 -1.95 -36.85 9.33
C ILE A 89 -2.06 -37.29 10.79
N VAL A 90 -2.30 -36.35 11.71
CA VAL A 90 -2.28 -36.58 13.16
C VAL A 90 -3.65 -37.05 13.66
N HIS A 91 -4.72 -36.47 13.15
CA HIS A 91 -6.09 -36.73 13.62
C HIS A 91 -6.93 -37.55 12.64
N GLY A 92 -6.54 -37.60 11.36
CA GLY A 92 -7.22 -38.39 10.32
C GLY A 92 -6.88 -39.88 10.25
N ARG A 93 -6.10 -40.42 11.21
CA ARG A 93 -5.76 -41.86 11.29
C ARG A 93 -6.47 -42.59 12.44
N ALA A 94 -7.37 -41.93 13.15
CA ALA A 94 -8.11 -42.53 14.25
C ALA A 94 -9.29 -43.36 13.72
N ASP A 95 -9.49 -44.54 14.29
CA ASP A 95 -10.66 -45.40 14.05
C ASP A 95 -11.43 -45.54 15.38
N PRO A 96 -12.70 -45.10 15.49
CA PRO A 96 -13.52 -44.46 14.45
C PRO A 96 -13.08 -43.03 14.11
N LEU A 97 -13.27 -42.64 12.86
CA LEU A 97 -12.91 -41.31 12.34
C LEU A 97 -13.95 -40.28 12.80
N VAL A 98 -13.70 -39.67 13.96
CA VAL A 98 -14.60 -38.69 14.59
C VAL A 98 -13.88 -37.36 14.75
N CYS A 99 -14.55 -36.28 14.35
CA CYS A 99 -14.05 -34.94 14.57
C CYS A 99 -14.18 -34.57 16.05
N ARG A 100 -13.03 -34.36 16.72
CA ARG A 100 -12.96 -33.92 18.12
C ARG A 100 -12.46 -32.49 18.24
N TRP A 101 -12.68 -31.67 17.23
CA TRP A 101 -12.32 -30.25 17.32
C TRP A 101 -13.07 -29.59 18.48
N ALA A 102 -12.45 -28.61 19.15
CA ALA A 102 -13.10 -27.89 20.25
C ALA A 102 -14.49 -27.36 19.85
N GLY A 103 -15.54 -27.83 20.52
CA GLY A 103 -16.93 -27.45 20.21
C GLY A 103 -17.64 -28.29 19.14
N CYS A 104 -16.98 -29.33 18.61
CA CYS A 104 -17.52 -30.24 17.58
C CYS A 104 -17.98 -31.61 18.11
N ASP A 105 -17.61 -31.99 19.35
CA ASP A 105 -17.78 -33.30 20.03
C ASP A 105 -19.25 -33.78 20.25
N GLY A 106 -20.13 -33.57 19.28
CA GLY A 106 -21.53 -33.99 19.32
C GLY A 106 -22.37 -33.56 18.11
N ARG A 107 -21.78 -32.89 17.11
CA ARG A 107 -22.48 -32.49 15.87
C ARG A 107 -22.06 -33.30 14.64
N SER A 108 -20.89 -33.92 14.65
CA SER A 108 -20.37 -34.67 13.51
C SER A 108 -20.76 -36.15 13.59
N PRO A 109 -21.21 -36.77 12.48
CA PRO A 109 -21.33 -38.22 12.39
C PRO A 109 -19.95 -38.88 12.39
N GLU A 110 -19.91 -40.19 12.67
CA GLU A 110 -18.72 -41.00 12.39
C GLU A 110 -18.48 -41.01 10.86
N PHE A 111 -17.28 -40.61 10.45
CA PHE A 111 -16.93 -40.57 9.04
C PHE A 111 -16.40 -41.92 8.59
N THR A 112 -16.81 -42.37 7.41
CA THR A 112 -16.29 -43.62 6.81
C THR A 112 -15.14 -43.34 5.85
N GLN A 113 -15.06 -42.11 5.32
CA GLN A 113 -14.12 -41.71 4.28
C GLN A 113 -13.33 -40.48 4.71
N ASP A 114 -12.02 -40.48 4.43
CA ASP A 114 -11.10 -39.39 4.78
C ASP A 114 -11.52 -38.03 4.20
N TYR A 115 -12.09 -38.00 3.00
CA TYR A 115 -12.48 -36.73 2.37
C TYR A 115 -13.67 -36.09 3.08
N GLU A 116 -14.64 -36.87 3.56
CA GLU A 116 -15.83 -36.35 4.26
C GLU A 116 -15.42 -35.71 5.59
N PHE A 117 -14.49 -36.34 6.29
CA PHE A 117 -13.89 -35.79 7.49
C PHE A 117 -13.11 -34.50 7.20
N GLN A 118 -12.32 -34.47 6.12
CA GLN A 118 -11.53 -33.30 5.76
C GLN A 118 -12.44 -32.13 5.36
N ASP A 119 -13.46 -32.36 4.55
CA ASP A 119 -14.43 -31.34 4.14
C ASP A 119 -15.19 -30.79 5.34
N HIS A 120 -15.61 -31.66 6.27
CA HIS A 120 -16.22 -31.24 7.54
C HIS A 120 -15.29 -30.29 8.33
N VAL A 121 -14.02 -30.67 8.50
CA VAL A 121 -13.06 -29.85 9.23
C VAL A 121 -12.81 -28.53 8.52
N ASP A 122 -12.65 -28.57 7.20
CA ASP A 122 -12.39 -27.41 6.38
C ASP A 122 -13.57 -26.42 6.43
N GLU A 123 -14.80 -26.86 6.21
CA GLU A 123 -15.97 -25.98 6.14
C GLU A 123 -16.43 -25.44 7.49
N ILE A 124 -16.42 -26.27 8.55
CA ILE A 124 -16.99 -25.89 9.85
C ILE A 124 -15.95 -25.20 10.74
N HIS A 125 -14.70 -25.67 10.73
CA HIS A 125 -13.68 -25.16 11.66
C HIS A 125 -12.72 -24.20 10.98
N LEU A 126 -12.19 -24.57 9.81
CA LEU A 126 -11.11 -23.80 9.20
C LEU A 126 -11.63 -22.59 8.41
N VAL A 127 -12.67 -22.73 7.59
CA VAL A 127 -13.19 -21.63 6.76
C VAL A 127 -13.54 -20.41 7.60
N PRO A 128 -14.35 -20.49 8.68
CA PRO A 128 -14.65 -19.31 9.51
C PRO A 128 -13.40 -18.65 10.08
N PHE A 129 -12.41 -19.45 10.50
CA PHE A 129 -11.13 -18.94 10.97
C PHE A 129 -10.34 -18.23 9.86
N VAL A 130 -10.21 -18.86 8.68
CA VAL A 130 -9.52 -18.29 7.50
C VAL A 130 -10.16 -16.97 7.07
N TRP A 131 -11.49 -16.84 7.15
CA TRP A 131 -12.16 -15.57 6.87
C TRP A 131 -11.72 -14.43 7.80
N HIS A 132 -11.32 -14.74 9.03
CA HIS A 132 -10.85 -13.75 10.01
C HIS A 132 -9.35 -13.44 9.90
N VAL A 133 -8.51 -14.45 9.67
CA VAL A 133 -7.04 -14.31 9.76
C VAL A 133 -6.31 -14.42 8.41
N GLY A 134 -7.00 -14.86 7.36
CA GLY A 134 -6.41 -15.18 6.06
C GLY A 134 -5.69 -16.54 6.03
N ASP A 135 -5.03 -16.83 4.91
CA ASP A 135 -4.36 -18.12 4.69
C ASP A 135 -2.97 -18.23 5.36
N GLY A 136 -2.40 -17.10 5.79
CA GLY A 136 -1.04 -17.03 6.34
C GLY A 136 0.07 -17.08 5.26
N PRO A 137 1.32 -16.83 5.66
CA PRO A 137 2.45 -16.83 4.73
C PRO A 137 2.64 -18.19 4.06
N ARG A 138 2.64 -18.21 2.72
CA ARG A 138 2.96 -19.41 1.93
C ARG A 138 4.45 -19.41 1.60
N ASN A 139 5.22 -20.26 2.26
CA ASN A 139 6.66 -20.40 2.03
C ASN A 139 7.00 -21.20 0.75
N GLU A 140 6.05 -21.38 -0.15
CA GLU A 140 6.16 -22.25 -1.33
C GLU A 140 6.97 -21.61 -2.47
N ARG A 141 7.18 -20.29 -2.44
CA ARG A 141 7.98 -19.57 -3.43
C ARG A 141 8.57 -18.30 -2.85
N CYS A 142 9.90 -18.16 -2.89
CA CYS A 142 10.47 -16.82 -3.11
C CYS A 142 9.81 -16.30 -4.40
N MET A 143 9.39 -15.04 -4.47
CA MET A 143 8.78 -14.48 -5.67
C MET A 143 9.82 -14.47 -6.82
N VAL A 144 10.07 -15.64 -7.42
CA VAL A 144 10.72 -15.76 -8.72
C VAL A 144 9.71 -15.13 -9.64
N LYS A 145 9.96 -13.85 -9.94
CA LYS A 145 9.30 -13.08 -10.98
C LYS A 145 9.13 -14.06 -12.14
N GLN A 146 7.90 -14.51 -12.38
CA GLN A 146 7.67 -15.31 -13.57
C GLN A 146 8.18 -14.44 -14.70
N GLU A 147 9.08 -14.99 -15.53
CA GLU A 147 9.51 -14.35 -16.75
C GLU A 147 8.29 -14.34 -17.67
N SER A 148 7.40 -13.38 -17.42
CA SER A 148 6.28 -13.08 -18.30
C SER A 148 6.89 -12.62 -19.60
N ASP A 149 6.47 -13.24 -20.71
CA ASP A 149 6.89 -12.85 -22.04
C ASP A 149 6.88 -11.31 -22.16
N PRO A 150 7.99 -10.66 -22.55
CA PRO A 150 8.08 -9.21 -22.59
C PRO A 150 6.99 -8.59 -23.46
N ASP A 151 6.56 -9.33 -24.47
CA ASP A 151 5.54 -8.97 -25.46
C ASP A 151 4.12 -9.40 -25.07
N TYR A 152 3.92 -10.06 -23.93
CA TYR A 152 2.58 -10.40 -23.46
C TYR A 152 1.81 -9.12 -23.12
N VAL A 153 0.73 -8.89 -23.86
CA VAL A 153 -0.27 -7.87 -23.60
C VAL A 153 -1.50 -8.58 -23.03
N PRO A 154 -1.89 -8.29 -21.77
CA PRO A 154 -3.08 -8.87 -21.18
C PRO A 154 -4.34 -8.66 -22.02
N THR A 155 -5.20 -9.68 -22.08
CA THR A 155 -6.41 -9.70 -22.92
C THR A 155 -7.38 -8.55 -22.65
N TYR A 156 -7.39 -8.00 -21.43
CA TYR A 156 -8.21 -6.84 -21.08
C TYR A 156 -7.71 -5.52 -21.71
N LEU A 157 -6.51 -5.47 -22.29
CA LEU A 157 -5.98 -4.31 -23.04
C LEU A 157 -6.27 -4.39 -24.54
N LEU A 158 -6.85 -5.50 -25.01
CA LEU A 158 -7.25 -5.73 -26.38
C LEU A 158 -8.76 -5.47 -26.53
N GLY A 159 -9.15 -4.87 -27.65
CA GLY A 159 -10.55 -4.72 -28.05
C GLY A 159 -11.16 -6.06 -28.46
N ALA A 160 -12.46 -6.07 -28.77
CA ALA A 160 -13.18 -7.25 -29.25
C ALA A 160 -12.67 -7.75 -30.63
N ASP A 161 -11.99 -6.88 -31.36
CA ASP A 161 -11.29 -7.09 -32.63
C ASP A 161 -9.84 -7.61 -32.46
N GLY A 162 -9.34 -7.68 -31.22
CA GLY A 162 -7.95 -8.04 -30.94
C GLY A 162 -6.97 -6.88 -31.14
N GLU A 163 -7.45 -5.66 -31.43
CA GLU A 163 -6.60 -4.49 -31.55
C GLU A 163 -6.31 -3.89 -30.17
N GLN A 164 -5.09 -3.42 -29.96
CA GLN A 164 -4.71 -2.80 -28.70
C GLN A 164 -5.31 -1.39 -28.59
N VAL A 165 -6.42 -1.24 -27.87
CA VAL A 165 -7.14 0.03 -27.70
C VAL A 165 -6.36 1.04 -26.83
N THR A 166 -5.50 0.54 -25.93
CA THR A 166 -4.67 1.38 -25.06
C THR A 166 -3.20 1.31 -25.47
N PRO A 167 -2.59 2.41 -25.96
CA PRO A 167 -1.18 2.45 -26.33
C PRO A 167 -0.28 1.93 -25.20
N SER A 168 0.70 1.09 -25.54
CA SER A 168 1.64 0.54 -24.55
C SER A 168 2.56 1.63 -24.00
N VAL A 169 2.68 1.69 -22.66
CA VAL A 169 3.59 2.61 -21.96
C VAL A 169 5.02 2.05 -21.86
N LYS A 170 5.23 0.75 -22.15
CA LYS A 170 6.51 0.05 -21.89
C LYS A 170 7.71 0.65 -22.65
N ASN A 171 7.51 1.09 -23.90
CA ASN A 171 8.59 1.54 -24.78
C ASN A 171 8.44 3.03 -25.18
N GLN A 172 7.66 3.80 -24.43
CA GLN A 172 7.52 5.21 -24.73
C GLN A 172 8.81 5.94 -24.33
N THR A 173 9.42 6.67 -25.26
CA THR A 173 10.54 7.57 -24.95
C THR A 173 9.99 8.75 -24.15
N ILE A 174 10.09 8.65 -22.82
CA ILE A 174 9.59 9.68 -21.89
C ILE A 174 10.37 10.99 -22.07
N GLU A 175 11.66 10.92 -22.39
CA GLU A 175 12.56 12.05 -22.58
C GLU A 175 13.58 11.77 -23.70
N ASP A 176 13.98 12.81 -24.42
CA ASP A 176 15.13 12.76 -25.33
C ASP A 176 16.46 12.70 -24.55
N PHE A 177 17.53 12.22 -25.19
CA PHE A 177 18.87 12.16 -24.55
C PHE A 177 19.37 13.51 -24.02
N SER A 178 19.00 14.61 -24.69
CA SER A 178 19.36 15.98 -24.30
C SER A 178 18.60 16.43 -23.06
N THR A 179 17.29 16.19 -23.01
CA THR A 179 16.45 16.55 -21.86
C THR A 179 16.79 15.69 -20.65
N TRP A 180 17.06 14.39 -20.83
CA TRP A 180 17.55 13.50 -19.77
C TRP A 180 18.84 14.02 -19.13
N ARG A 181 19.81 14.46 -19.96
CA ARG A 181 21.10 14.98 -19.47
C ARG A 181 20.91 16.26 -18.64
N GLU A 182 20.02 17.15 -19.08
CA GLU A 182 19.73 18.40 -18.41
C GLU A 182 18.99 18.17 -17.08
N ASN A 183 17.97 17.31 -17.10
CA ASN A 183 17.23 16.90 -15.90
C ASN A 183 18.14 16.20 -14.88
N ARG A 184 19.06 15.34 -15.33
CA ARG A 184 20.05 14.69 -14.45
C ARG A 184 21.04 15.69 -13.84
N ARG A 185 21.36 16.80 -14.52
CA ARG A 185 22.15 17.90 -13.94
C ARG A 185 21.34 18.68 -12.93
N ARG A 186 20.12 19.06 -13.28
CA ARG A 186 19.20 19.79 -12.40
C ARG A 186 18.89 19.01 -11.12
N LEU A 187 18.62 17.71 -11.22
CA LEU A 187 18.37 16.84 -10.07
C LEU A 187 19.58 16.78 -9.13
N ARG A 188 20.79 16.62 -9.68
CA ARG A 188 22.04 16.64 -8.89
C ARG A 188 22.20 17.97 -8.14
N GLN A 189 21.92 19.08 -8.82
CA GLN A 189 21.99 20.41 -8.19
C GLN A 189 20.96 20.57 -7.06
N ILE A 190 19.74 20.07 -7.24
CA ILE A 190 18.69 20.09 -6.20
C ILE A 190 19.10 19.24 -5.00
N ILE A 191 19.67 18.05 -5.21
CA ILE A 191 20.16 17.19 -4.12
C ILE A 191 21.28 17.89 -3.35
N LEU A 192 22.24 18.49 -4.04
CA LEU A 192 23.34 19.21 -3.40
C LEU A 192 22.86 20.43 -2.61
N GLN A 193 21.86 21.15 -3.12
CA GLN A 193 21.20 22.24 -2.38
C GLN A 193 20.44 21.72 -1.15
N ARG A 194 19.77 20.56 -1.24
CA ARG A 194 19.10 19.94 -0.10
C ARG A 194 20.11 19.57 0.98
N ASP A 195 21.23 18.95 0.59
CA ASP A 195 22.24 18.49 1.53
C ASP A 195 22.97 19.68 2.19
N ALA A 196 23.22 20.76 1.44
CA ALA A 196 23.76 22.01 2.00
C ALA A 196 22.78 22.74 2.94
N ASN A 197 21.47 22.57 2.73
CA ASN A 197 20.42 23.10 3.60
C ASN A 197 20.02 22.11 4.72
N ALA A 198 20.65 20.92 4.79
CA ALA A 198 20.40 19.99 5.87
C ALA A 198 20.90 20.63 7.18
N PRO A 199 20.11 20.59 8.26
CA PRO A 199 20.61 20.99 9.57
C PRO A 199 21.84 20.16 9.90
N LEU A 200 22.89 20.80 10.43
CA LEU A 200 24.01 20.09 11.02
C LEU A 200 23.44 19.21 12.13
N GLU A 201 23.66 17.90 12.05
CA GLU A 201 23.47 17.02 13.21
C GLU A 201 24.44 17.57 14.27
N GLU A 202 23.91 17.99 15.42
CA GLU A 202 24.74 18.32 16.57
C GLU A 202 25.50 17.02 16.91
N GLU A 203 26.81 17.02 16.63
CA GLU A 203 27.71 15.99 17.10
C GLU A 203 27.67 16.10 18.63
N ASP A 204 27.01 15.14 19.28
CA ASP A 204 27.10 14.96 20.72
C ASP A 204 28.58 14.64 21.03
N GLU A 205 29.37 15.68 21.34
CA GLU A 205 30.73 15.59 21.90
C GLU A 205 30.67 15.01 23.32
N ASP A 206 30.24 13.76 23.45
CA ASP A 206 30.34 12.96 24.68
C ASP A 206 31.07 11.65 24.36
N ASP A 207 32.34 11.75 23.94
CA ASP A 207 33.28 10.64 24.07
C ASP A 207 34.66 11.18 24.49
N SER A 208 34.76 11.43 25.79
CA SER A 208 36.02 11.73 26.49
C SER A 208 36.50 10.45 27.17
N ASP A 209 36.84 9.43 26.38
CA ASP A 209 37.64 8.32 26.88
C ASP A 209 39.12 8.76 26.91
N GLU A 210 39.54 9.16 28.11
CA GLU A 210 40.93 9.32 28.51
C GLU A 210 41.66 7.96 28.39
N GLU A 211 42.28 7.68 27.24
CA GLU A 211 43.22 6.57 27.11
C GLU A 211 44.55 6.95 27.80
N GLU A 212 44.79 6.32 28.96
CA GLU A 212 46.01 6.42 29.77
C GLU A 212 47.27 6.01 28.98
N ASP A 213 48.30 6.85 29.04
CA ASP A 213 49.66 6.62 28.55
C ASP A 213 50.35 5.51 29.35
N ASP A 214 50.24 4.26 28.89
CA ASP A 214 51.01 3.13 29.38
C ASP A 214 52.37 3.03 28.66
N GLY A 215 53.36 3.71 29.25
CA GLY A 215 54.75 3.72 28.83
C GLY A 215 55.34 2.32 28.60
N GLN A 216 55.57 1.98 27.33
CA GLN A 216 56.33 0.80 26.93
C GLN A 216 57.84 1.04 27.10
N VAL A 217 58.39 0.44 28.15
CA VAL A 217 59.84 0.24 28.33
C VAL A 217 60.33 -0.78 27.30
N LEU A 218 61.17 -0.33 26.38
CA LEU A 218 61.93 -1.20 25.46
C LEU A 218 62.98 -2.00 26.24
N PRO A 219 63.09 -3.33 26.08
CA PRO A 219 64.29 -4.04 26.48
C PRO A 219 65.30 -4.01 25.33
N ALA A 220 66.48 -3.45 25.63
CA ALA A 220 67.67 -3.64 24.83
C ALA A 220 68.08 -5.11 24.89
N TYR A 221 68.30 -5.75 23.73
CA TYR A 221 69.47 -6.58 23.41
C TYR A 221 69.51 -6.85 21.89
#